data_AF-A0A7C5SLD5-F1
#
_entry.id   AF-A0A7C5SLD5-F1
#
_cell.length_a   1.000
_cell.length_b   1.000
_cell.length_c   1.000
_cell.angle_alpha   90.00
_cell.angle_beta   90.00
_cell.angle_gamma   90.00
#
_symmetry.space_group_name_H-M   'P 1'
#
loop_
_entity.id
_entity.type
_entity.pdbx_description
1 polymer ?
#
loop_
_entity_poly.entity_id
_entity_poly.type
_entity_poly.pdbx_seq_one_letter_code
_entity_poly.pdbx_strand_id
1 'polypeptide(L)'
;MCEMWVKCPSAISLLELIKYALNKGFLLLEIGFLSGLRRRGFELDLREISEHGFYDAEISGVIEVEYYKPVSMWMDFLPFKKLYVRSRSNRAFIELNRAVKLSTLFDCGVRLVKPYKCPP
;
A
#
# COMPACT_ATOMS: atom_id res chain seq x y z
N MET A 1 -0.65 -5.54 17.15
CA MET A 1 -1.37 -5.77 15.88
C MET A 1 -0.32 -6.16 14.86
N CYS A 2 -0.46 -7.32 14.22
CA CYS A 2 0.51 -7.77 13.21
C CYS A 2 -0.05 -7.41 11.82
N GLU A 3 0.70 -6.64 11.06
CA GLU A 3 0.38 -6.34 9.66
C GLU A 3 1.32 -7.12 8.75
N MET A 4 0.77 -7.66 7.65
CA MET A 4 1.54 -8.38 6.65
C MET A 4 1.41 -7.69 5.31
N TRP A 5 2.54 -7.48 4.63
CA TRP A 5 2.61 -6.87 3.31
C TRP A 5 2.88 -7.94 2.29
N VAL A 6 1.90 -8.24 1.44
CA VAL A 6 1.95 -9.35 0.48
C VAL A 6 1.75 -8.86 -0.95
N LYS A 7 2.61 -9.31 -1.86
CA LYS A 7 2.41 -9.16 -3.31
C LYS A 7 1.80 -10.46 -3.82
N CYS A 8 0.58 -10.39 -4.32
CA CYS A 8 -0.15 -11.54 -4.84
C CYS A 8 -0.26 -11.45 -6.37
N PRO A 9 -0.04 -12.54 -7.11
CA PRO A 9 -0.18 -12.53 -8.58
C PRO A 9 -1.65 -12.51 -9.03
N SER A 10 -2.60 -12.86 -8.16
CA SER A 10 -4.04 -12.90 -8.46
C SER A 10 -4.90 -12.73 -7.21
N ALA A 11 -6.18 -12.36 -7.39
CA ALA A 11 -7.15 -12.27 -6.30
C ALA A 11 -7.34 -13.64 -5.64
N ILE A 12 -7.29 -14.72 -6.43
CA ILE A 12 -7.36 -16.09 -5.95
C ILE A 12 -6.21 -16.38 -4.98
N SER A 13 -4.97 -15.99 -5.32
CA SER A 13 -3.80 -16.19 -4.45
C SER A 13 -3.94 -15.44 -3.13
N LEU A 14 -4.50 -14.22 -3.17
CA LEU A 14 -4.80 -13.46 -1.95
C LEU A 14 -5.83 -14.18 -1.07
N LEU A 15 -6.90 -14.72 -1.66
CA LEU A 15 -7.92 -15.47 -0.92
C LEU A 15 -7.36 -16.74 -0.30
N GLU A 16 -6.47 -17.44 -0.99
CA GLU A 16 -5.80 -18.63 -0.45
C GLU A 16 -4.94 -18.27 0.76
N LEU A 17 -4.19 -17.17 0.70
CA LEU A 17 -3.43 -16.63 1.83
C LEU A 17 -4.33 -16.27 3.02
N ILE A 18 -5.45 -15.60 2.75
CA ILE A 18 -6.44 -15.25 3.79
C ILE A 18 -7.01 -16.53 4.42
N LYS A 19 -7.45 -17.50 3.62
CA LYS A 19 -7.98 -18.79 4.12
C LYS A 19 -6.95 -19.52 4.97
N TYR A 20 -5.69 -19.55 4.52
CA TYR A 20 -4.60 -20.16 5.27
C TYR A 20 -4.40 -19.49 6.63
N ALA A 21 -4.39 -18.15 6.68
CA ALA A 21 -4.26 -17.40 7.93
C ALA A 21 -5.43 -17.66 8.89
N LEU A 22 -6.67 -17.62 8.39
CA LEU A 22 -7.87 -17.91 9.19
C LEU A 22 -7.82 -19.33 9.78
N ASN A 23 -7.41 -20.32 8.98
CA ASN A 23 -7.26 -21.72 9.45
C ASN A 23 -6.17 -21.89 10.52
N LYS A 24 -5.21 -20.97 10.62
CA LYS A 24 -4.19 -20.93 11.68
C LYS A 24 -4.65 -20.17 12.93
N GLY A 25 -5.89 -19.68 12.96
CA GLY A 25 -6.48 -18.97 14.10
C GLY A 25 -6.20 -17.46 14.10
N PHE A 26 -5.69 -16.90 13.00
CA PHE A 26 -5.56 -15.44 12.87
C PHE A 26 -6.92 -14.80 12.56
N LEU A 27 -7.15 -13.60 13.08
CA LEU A 27 -8.32 -12.79 12.75
C LEU A 27 -7.93 -11.70 11.73
N LEU A 28 -8.61 -11.68 10.59
CA LEU A 28 -8.43 -10.61 9.60
C LEU A 28 -9.24 -9.38 9.99
N LEU A 29 -8.55 -8.33 10.43
CA LEU A 29 -9.20 -7.07 10.83
C LEU A 29 -9.42 -6.14 9.65
N GLU A 30 -8.42 -5.98 8.79
CA GLU A 30 -8.42 -5.02 7.69
C GLU A 30 -7.56 -5.52 6.52
N ILE A 31 -7.93 -5.12 5.30
CA ILE A 31 -7.09 -5.20 4.10
C ILE A 31 -6.86 -3.79 3.57
N GLY A 32 -5.59 -3.46 3.32
CA GLY A 32 -5.18 -2.27 2.61
C GLY A 32 -4.81 -2.57 1.15
N PHE A 33 -5.31 -1.76 0.23
CA PHE A 33 -5.01 -1.83 -1.20
C PHE A 33 -3.91 -0.85 -1.60
N LEU A 34 -3.30 -1.08 -2.77
CA LEU A 34 -2.26 -0.20 -3.33
C LEU A 34 -2.74 1.25 -3.50
N SER A 35 -4.03 1.44 -3.79
CA SER A 35 -4.67 2.75 -3.93
C SER A 35 -4.69 3.58 -2.64
N GLY A 36 -4.37 2.98 -1.48
CA GLY A 36 -4.55 3.57 -0.15
C GLY A 36 -5.95 3.34 0.43
N LEU A 37 -6.83 2.64 -0.29
CA LEU A 37 -8.13 2.18 0.23
C LEU A 37 -7.92 1.13 1.31
N ARG A 38 -8.74 1.16 2.36
CA ARG A 38 -8.78 0.18 3.44
C ARG A 38 -10.19 -0.35 3.63
N ARG A 39 -10.32 -1.66 3.83
CA ARG A 39 -11.59 -2.35 4.08
C ARG A 39 -11.48 -3.26 5.28
N ARG A 40 -12.55 -3.34 6.08
CA ARG A 40 -12.58 -4.30 7.16
C ARG A 40 -12.65 -5.71 6.59
N GLY A 41 -12.03 -6.68 7.27
CA GLY A 41 -11.92 -8.06 6.78
C GLY A 41 -13.27 -8.73 6.51
N PHE A 42 -14.34 -8.32 7.18
CA PHE A 42 -15.69 -8.87 6.97
C PHE A 42 -16.47 -8.19 5.83
N GLU A 43 -15.97 -7.09 5.26
CA GLU A 43 -16.61 -6.32 4.19
C GLU A 43 -16.05 -6.64 2.80
N LEU A 44 -15.18 -7.66 2.69
CA LEU A 44 -14.47 -7.97 1.45
C LEU A 44 -15.39 -8.55 0.37
N ASP A 45 -15.46 -7.85 -0.77
CA ASP A 45 -16.03 -8.33 -2.01
C ASP A 45 -14.91 -8.72 -3.01
N LEU A 46 -15.07 -9.88 -3.66
CA LEU A 46 -14.16 -10.36 -4.71
C LEU A 46 -14.03 -9.38 -5.87
N ARG A 47 -15.13 -8.72 -6.22
CA ARG A 47 -15.14 -7.70 -7.26
C ARG A 47 -14.26 -6.53 -6.85
N GLU A 48 -14.42 -6.05 -5.61
CA GLU A 48 -13.62 -4.96 -5.06
C GLU A 48 -12.12 -5.32 -4.98
N ILE A 49 -11.80 -6.56 -4.57
CA ILE A 49 -10.42 -7.07 -4.58
C ILE A 49 -9.84 -7.05 -5.99
N SER A 50 -10.63 -7.42 -6.99
CA SER A 50 -10.18 -7.45 -8.39
C SER A 50 -10.05 -6.04 -8.97
N GLU A 51 -10.93 -5.12 -8.61
CA GLU A 51 -10.90 -3.74 -9.10
C GLU A 51 -9.77 -2.93 -8.46
N HIS A 52 -9.57 -3.04 -7.14
CA HIS A 52 -8.59 -2.24 -6.41
C HIS A 52 -7.26 -2.94 -6.13
N GLY A 53 -7.22 -4.28 -6.14
CA GLY A 53 -6.01 -5.06 -5.87
C GLY A 53 -4.99 -5.02 -7.01
N PHE A 54 -5.45 -4.81 -8.25
CA PHE A 54 -4.61 -4.69 -9.45
C PHE A 54 -4.50 -3.25 -9.95
N TYR A 55 -5.10 -2.30 -9.24
CA TYR A 55 -5.05 -0.90 -9.61
C TYR A 55 -3.62 -0.36 -9.40
N ASP A 56 -2.95 -0.05 -10.50
CA ASP A 56 -1.57 0.45 -10.51
C ASP A 56 -1.47 1.80 -11.23
N ALA A 57 -2.17 2.80 -10.70
CA ALA A 57 -2.15 4.15 -11.24
C ALA A 57 -0.81 4.87 -11.01
N GLU A 58 -0.60 5.89 -11.83
CA GLU A 58 0.47 6.85 -11.64
C GLU A 58 0.03 7.95 -10.68
N ILE A 59 0.85 8.18 -9.66
CA ILE A 59 0.67 9.25 -8.68
C ILE A 59 1.72 10.32 -8.91
N SER A 60 1.33 11.59 -8.74
CA SER A 60 2.22 12.74 -8.88
C SER A 60 1.93 13.78 -7.81
N GLY A 61 2.87 14.72 -7.63
CA GLY A 61 2.76 15.81 -6.66
C GLY A 61 3.22 15.44 -5.25
N VAL A 62 2.57 16.02 -4.25
CA VAL A 62 2.90 15.80 -2.83
C VAL A 62 2.06 14.68 -2.27
N ILE A 63 2.72 13.65 -1.74
CA ILE A 63 2.07 12.48 -1.15
C ILE A 63 2.49 12.28 0.30
N GLU A 64 1.57 11.77 1.12
CA GLU A 64 1.86 11.28 2.47
C GLU A 64 1.90 9.75 2.41
N VAL A 65 3.03 9.18 2.83
CA VAL A 65 3.25 7.74 2.83
C VAL A 65 3.54 7.20 4.22
N GLU A 66 3.19 5.94 4.43
CA GLU A 66 3.64 5.10 5.53
C GLU A 66 4.60 4.05 4.99
N TYR A 67 5.65 3.73 5.75
CA TYR A 67 6.68 2.78 5.35
C TYR A 67 6.92 1.72 6.42
N TYR A 68 7.32 0.52 6.03
CA TYR A 68 7.75 -0.51 6.99
C TYR A 68 9.24 -0.81 6.89
N LYS A 69 9.88 -0.47 5.76
CA LYS A 69 11.33 -0.54 5.59
C LYS A 69 12.01 0.76 6.05
N PRO A 70 13.25 0.71 6.56
CA PRO A 70 14.05 1.90 6.85
C PRO A 70 14.12 2.85 5.65
N VAL A 71 14.13 4.16 5.89
CA VAL A 71 14.16 5.19 4.83
C VAL A 71 15.32 4.99 3.86
N SER A 72 16.49 4.59 4.38
CA SER A 72 17.69 4.31 3.58
C SER A 72 17.51 3.16 2.58
N MET A 73 16.53 2.27 2.77
CA MET A 73 16.28 1.17 1.85
C MET A 73 15.41 1.54 0.65
N TRP A 74 14.75 2.70 0.67
CA TRP A 74 13.79 3.06 -0.37
C TRP A 74 13.95 4.47 -0.94
N MET A 75 14.62 5.38 -0.23
CA MET A 75 14.71 6.78 -0.64
C MET A 75 15.33 6.92 -2.04
N ASP A 76 16.38 6.17 -2.36
CA ASP A 76 17.07 6.29 -3.66
C ASP A 76 16.26 5.73 -4.84
N PHE A 77 15.23 4.93 -4.55
CA PHE A 77 14.37 4.33 -5.58
C PHE A 77 13.14 5.18 -5.88
N LEU A 78 12.84 6.17 -5.03
CA LEU A 78 11.73 7.10 -5.26
C LEU A 78 12.24 8.43 -5.81
N PRO A 79 11.72 8.87 -6.98
CA PRO A 79 12.15 10.11 -7.60
C PRO A 79 11.47 11.32 -6.91
N PHE A 80 12.14 11.92 -5.92
CA PHE A 80 11.61 13.06 -5.16
C PHE A 80 12.44 14.35 -5.34
N LYS A 81 11.78 15.50 -5.17
CA LYS A 81 12.39 16.83 -5.00
C LYS A 81 12.65 17.14 -3.54
N LYS A 82 11.69 16.78 -2.67
CA LYS A 82 11.76 16.97 -1.22
C LYS A 82 11.21 15.76 -0.50
N LEU A 83 11.87 15.40 0.60
CA LEU A 83 11.48 14.32 1.50
C LEU A 83 11.49 14.86 2.93
N TYR A 84 10.37 14.71 3.64
CA TYR A 84 10.27 15.02 5.06
C TYR A 84 9.85 13.77 5.82
N VAL A 85 10.74 13.25 6.65
CA VAL A 85 10.50 12.05 7.48
C VAL A 85 10.02 12.47 8.86
N ARG A 86 8.89 11.92 9.30
CA ARG A 86 8.43 12.11 10.68
C ARG A 86 9.16 11.14 11.60
N SER A 87 10.04 11.60 12.48
CA SER A 87 10.86 10.73 13.33
C SER A 87 10.10 9.87 14.35
N ARG A 88 8.86 10.24 14.69
CA ARG A 88 8.03 9.55 15.70
C ARG A 88 6.97 8.60 15.13
N SER A 89 6.92 8.46 13.82
CA SER A 89 5.94 7.63 13.12
C SER A 89 6.60 7.09 11.87
N ASN A 90 6.25 5.89 11.40
CA ASN A 90 6.80 5.39 10.15
C ASN A 90 6.15 6.07 8.92
N ARG A 91 6.15 7.41 8.89
CA ARG A 91 5.48 8.24 7.90
C ARG A 91 6.41 9.28 7.32
N ALA A 92 6.20 9.61 6.05
CA ALA A 92 6.94 10.64 5.34
C ALA A 92 6.02 11.43 4.41
N PHE A 93 6.38 12.68 4.17
CA PHE A 93 5.87 13.45 3.04
C PHE A 93 6.90 13.46 1.93
N ILE A 94 6.44 13.21 0.72
CA ILE A 94 7.28 13.14 -0.47
C ILE A 94 6.71 14.09 -1.51
N GLU A 95 7.51 15.06 -1.95
CA GLU A 95 7.23 15.84 -3.15
C GLU A 95 7.90 15.13 -4.33
N LEU A 96 7.11 14.45 -5.16
CA LEU A 96 7.62 13.69 -6.30
C LEU A 96 8.12 14.62 -7.41
N ASN A 97 9.23 14.26 -8.05
CA ASN A 97 9.77 15.02 -9.18
C ASN A 97 9.20 14.59 -10.54
N ARG A 98 8.61 13.38 -10.62
CA ARG A 98 7.89 12.80 -11.74
C ARG A 98 6.80 11.86 -11.21
N ALA A 99 5.86 11.48 -12.07
CA ALA A 99 4.85 10.51 -11.69
C ALA A 99 5.49 9.13 -11.39
N VAL A 100 4.92 8.40 -10.44
CA VAL A 100 5.37 7.03 -10.06
C VAL A 100 4.18 6.10 -9.98
N LYS A 101 4.38 4.82 -10.25
CA LYS A 101 3.35 3.80 -10.10
C LYS A 101 3.15 3.41 -8.63
N LEU A 102 1.93 3.04 -8.25
CA LEU A 102 1.61 2.54 -6.91
C LEU A 102 2.40 1.26 -6.58
N SER A 103 2.62 0.40 -7.56
CA SER A 103 3.44 -0.82 -7.43
C SER A 103 4.88 -0.50 -7.03
N THR A 104 5.45 0.60 -7.55
CA THR A 104 6.79 1.08 -7.16
C THR A 104 6.84 1.45 -5.68
N LEU A 105 5.79 2.07 -5.14
CA LEU A 105 5.69 2.34 -3.71
C LEU A 105 5.75 1.04 -2.90
N PHE A 106 4.96 0.03 -3.30
CA PHE A 106 4.93 -1.25 -2.60
C PHE A 106 6.29 -1.95 -2.62
N ASP A 107 6.97 -1.97 -3.77
CA ASP A 107 8.30 -2.58 -3.91
C ASP A 107 9.34 -1.88 -3.00
N CYS A 108 9.20 -0.56 -2.84
CA CYS A 108 9.94 0.27 -1.88
C CYS A 108 9.55 0.03 -0.42
N GLY A 109 8.52 -0.76 -0.14
CA GLY A 109 8.01 -0.99 1.21
C GLY A 109 7.32 0.23 1.80
N VAL A 110 6.67 1.03 0.94
CA VAL A 110 5.90 2.22 1.29
C VAL A 110 4.48 2.12 0.73
N ARG A 111 3.51 2.80 1.36
CA ARG A 111 2.12 2.91 0.88
C ARG A 111 1.58 4.30 1.11
N LEU A 112 0.54 4.67 0.37
CA LEU A 112 -0.21 5.88 0.62
C LEU A 112 -0.97 5.82 1.95
N VAL A 113 -0.95 6.92 2.72
CA VAL A 113 -1.74 7.03 3.96
C VAL A 113 -3.22 7.26 3.69
N LYS A 114 -3.53 7.95 2.59
CA LYS A 114 -4.90 8.27 2.16
C LYS A 114 -5.11 7.77 0.74
N PRO A 115 -6.34 7.38 0.38
CA PRO A 115 -6.66 7.07 -1.01
C PRO A 115 -6.23 8.22 -1.91
N TYR A 116 -5.45 7.93 -2.96
CA TYR A 116 -5.23 8.91 -4.00
C TYR A 116 -6.56 9.09 -4.71
N LYS A 117 -7.19 10.26 -4.54
CA LYS A 117 -8.33 10.62 -5.39
C LYS A 117 -7.79 10.62 -6.82
N CYS A 118 -8.35 9.78 -7.70
CA CYS A 118 -8.31 10.09 -9.13
C CYS A 118 -8.60 11.59 -9.27
N PRO A 119 -7.76 12.37 -9.97
CA PRO A 119 -8.26 13.62 -10.49
C PRO A 119 -9.55 13.30 -11.26
N PRO A 120 -10.62 14.10 -11.11
CA PRO A 120 -11.83 13.90 -11.91
C PRO A 120 -11.53 13.91 -13.41
#